data_AF-A0A0H3NPZ6-F1
#
_entry.id   AF-A0A0H3NPZ6-F1
#
_cell.length_a   1.000
_cell.length_b   1.000
_cell.length_c   1.000
_cell.angle_alpha   90.00
_cell.angle_beta   90.00
_cell.angle_gamma   90.00
#
_symmetry.space_group_name_H-M   'P 1'
#
loop_
_entity.id
_entity.type
_entity.pdbx_description
1 polymer ?
#
loop_
_entity_poly.entity_id
_entity_poly.type
_entity_poly.pdbx_seq_one_letter_code
_entity_poly.pdbx_strand_id
1 'polypeptide(L)' 'MSHICGLFARRAFNVDGILCMPLAGGEDSRIWLQVLDDQRLQQMISQLEKLEDVLQVCRFDSEMPIFDQVEDLVANQR' A
#
# COMPACT_ATOMS: atom_id res chain seq x y z
N MET A 1 -1.05 8.26 8.29
CA MET A 1 -0.54 8.49 6.91
C MET A 1 0.89 9.01 6.86
N SER A 2 1.28 10.05 7.61
CA SER A 2 2.63 10.67 7.48
C SER A 2 3.81 9.72 7.73
N HIS A 3 3.69 8.77 8.65
CA HIS A 3 4.74 7.79 8.95
C HIS A 3 5.00 6.84 7.77
N ILE A 4 3.92 6.34 7.16
CA ILE A 4 3.97 5.42 6.02
C ILE A 4 4.52 6.15 4.79
N CYS A 5 3.96 7.30 4.40
CA CYS A 5 4.48 8.10 3.28
C CYS A 5 5.94 8.53 3.48
N GLY A 6 6.33 8.86 4.72
CA GLY A 6 7.70 9.22 5.07
C GLY A 6 8.71 8.07 4.92
N LEU A 7 8.28 6.82 5.07
CA LEU A 7 9.12 5.63 4.84
C LEU A 7 9.50 5.51 3.36
N PHE A 8 8.52 5.70 2.45
CA PHE A 8 8.74 5.65 1.00
C PHE A 8 9.61 6.82 0.50
N ALA A 9 9.28 8.05 0.93
CA ALA A 9 9.98 9.25 0.51
C ALA A 9 11.46 9.27 0.91
N ARG A 10 11.80 8.77 2.12
CA ARG A 10 13.18 8.80 2.64
C ARG A 10 14.08 7.71 2.05
N ARG A 11 13.51 6.60 1.59
CA ARG A 11 14.29 5.45 1.10
C ARG A 11 14.25 5.27 -0.42
N ALA A 12 13.64 6.21 -1.13
CA ALA A 12 13.51 6.18 -2.60
C ALA A 12 12.92 4.86 -3.12
N PHE A 13 11.96 4.30 -2.38
CA PHE A 13 11.18 3.18 -2.88
C PHE A 13 10.24 3.69 -3.97
N ASN A 14 10.27 3.05 -5.14
CA ASN A 14 9.31 3.37 -6.19
C ASN A 14 7.94 2.81 -5.78
N VAL A 15 6.92 3.66 -5.84
CA VAL A 15 5.53 3.29 -5.57
C VAL A 15 4.72 3.80 -6.74
N ASP A 16 4.16 2.88 -7.49
CA ASP A 16 3.39 3.19 -8.70
C ASP A 16 1.95 3.56 -8.35
N GLY A 17 1.44 3.03 -7.23
CA GLY A 17 0.07 3.28 -6.77
C GLY A 17 -0.08 3.16 -5.26
N ILE A 18 -0.87 4.06 -4.68
CA ILE A 18 -1.29 4.01 -3.27
C ILE A 18 -2.80 4.15 -3.21
N LEU A 19 -3.46 3.20 -2.55
CA LEU A 19 -4.87 3.28 -2.21
C LEU A 19 -5.01 3.16 -0.70
N CYS A 20 -5.82 4.01 -0.09
CA CYS A 20 -6.14 3.96 1.33
C CYS A 20 -7.65 4.06 1.50
N MET A 21 -8.24 3.10 2.22
CA MET A 21 -9.66 3.13 2.55
C MET A 21 -9.88 2.78 4.02
N PRO A 22 -10.84 3.43 4.70
CA PRO A 22 -11.22 3.03 6.04
C PRO A 22 -11.85 1.63 6.04
N LEU A 23 -11.62 0.86 7.09
CA LEU A 23 -12.36 -0.37 7.35
C LEU A 23 -13.69 -0.05 8.04
N ALA A 24 -14.60 -1.03 8.05
CA ALA A 24 -15.83 -0.93 8.81
C ALA A 24 -15.53 -0.64 10.29
N GLY A 25 -16.18 0.37 10.87
CA GLY A 25 -15.93 0.84 12.23
C GLY A 25 -15.04 2.09 12.31
N GLY A 26 -14.26 2.40 11.27
CA GLY A 26 -13.55 3.67 11.13
C GLY A 26 -12.30 3.85 12.01
N GLU A 27 -11.99 2.89 12.88
CA GLU A 27 -10.77 2.93 13.72
C GLU A 27 -9.52 2.52 12.91
N ASP A 28 -9.70 1.61 11.95
CA ASP A 28 -8.63 1.08 11.12
C ASP A 28 -8.78 1.50 9.66
N SER A 29 -7.66 1.50 8.94
CA SER A 29 -7.62 1.71 7.49
C SER A 29 -6.79 0.62 6.83
N ARG A 30 -7.16 0.27 5.60
CA ARG A 30 -6.36 -0.61 4.75
C ARG A 30 -5.66 0.22 3.68
N ILE A 31 -4.36 -0.02 3.55
CA ILE A 31 -3.51 0.63 2.56
C ILE A 31 -3.01 -0.45 1.60
N TRP A 32 -3.26 -0.25 0.31
CA TRP A 32 -2.67 -1.04 -0.77
C TRP A 32 -1.56 -0.23 -1.42
N LEU A 33 -0.47 -0.91 -1.74
CA LEU A 33 0.72 -0.33 -2.32
C LEU A 33 1.11 -1.16 -3.53
N GLN A 34 1.13 -0.52 -4.70
CA GLN A 34 1.68 -1.10 -5.91
C GLN A 34 3.15 -0.70 -5.99
N VAL A 35 4.03 -1.69 -5.90
CA VAL A 35 5.47 -1.51 -5.84
C VAL A 35 6.15 -2.55 -6.71
N LEU A 36 7.38 -2.25 -7.14
CA LEU A 36 8.21 -3.23 -7.84
C LEU A 36 8.61 -4.35 -6.89
N ASP A 37 8.44 -5.60 -7.33
CA ASP A 37 8.97 -6.78 -6.63
C ASP A 37 10.49 -6.92 -6.87
N ASP A 38 11.25 -6.08 -6.18
CA ASP A 38 12.72 -6.14 -6.19
C ASP A 38 13.29 -6.66 -4.86
N GLN A 39 14.61 -6.85 -4.84
CA GLN A 39 15.33 -7.34 -3.67
C GLN A 39 15.14 -6.50 -2.39
N ARG A 40 14.66 -5.25 -2.49
CA ARG A 40 14.46 -4.34 -1.37
C ARG A 40 13.05 -4.45 -0.78
N LEU A 41 12.11 -5.11 -1.47
CA LEU A 41 10.71 -5.27 -1.01
C LEU A 41 10.64 -5.95 0.37
N GLN A 42 11.43 -7.01 0.57
CA GLN A 42 11.48 -7.70 1.87
C GLN A 42 11.96 -6.79 3.00
N GLN A 43 12.96 -5.94 2.74
CA GLN A 43 13.43 -4.96 3.71
C GLN A 43 12.35 -3.92 4.01
N MET A 44 11.60 -3.49 2.99
CA MET A 44 10.50 -2.54 3.13
C MET A 44 9.38 -3.09 4.02
N ILE A 45 8.95 -4.34 3.77
CA ILE A 45 7.94 -5.04 4.57
C ILE A 45 8.37 -5.08 6.05
N SER A 46 9.61 -5.51 6.32
CA SER A 46 10.15 -5.57 7.69
C SER A 46 10.19 -4.21 8.41
N GLN A 47 10.22 -3.10 7.68
CA GLN A 47 10.23 -1.75 8.28
C GLN A 47 8.82 -1.24 8.54
N LEU A 48 7.87 -1.58 7.67
CA LEU A 48 6.45 -1.30 7.88
C LEU A 48 5.94 -2.04 9.12
N GLU A 49 6.30 -3.32 9.30
CA GLU A 49 5.93 -4.13 10.46
C GLU A 49 6.47 -3.60 11.80
N LYS A 50 7.44 -2.69 11.79
CA LYS A 50 7.99 -2.05 13.00
C LYS A 50 7.27 -0.77 13.40
N LEU A 51 6.37 -0.26 12.56
CA LEU A 51 5.60 0.93 12.88
C LEU A 51 4.48 0.55 13.85
N GLU A 52 4.35 1.29 14.95
CA GLU A 52 3.32 1.04 15.97
C GLU A 52 1.90 1.11 15.39
N ASP A 53 1.69 1.98 14.40
CA ASP A 53 0.40 2.20 13.73
C ASP A 53 0.07 1.11 12.69
N VAL A 54 0.95 0.13 12.46
CA VAL A 54 0.76 -0.93 11.45
C VAL A 54 0.39 -2.23 12.14
N LEU A 55 -0.88 -2.62 12.01
CA LEU A 55 -1.39 -3.86 12.60
C LEU A 55 -0.88 -5.11 11.89
N GLN A 56 -0.79 -5.07 10.55
CA GLN A 56 -0.38 -6.20 9.73
C GLN A 56 0.11 -5.74 8.35
N VAL A 57 1.09 -6.46 7.79
CA VAL A 57 1.51 -6.33 6.39
C VAL A 57 1.32 -7.68 5.68
N CYS A 58 0.60 -7.67 4.56
CA CYS A 58 0.40 -8.85 3.73
C CYS A 58 0.93 -8.56 2.32
N ARG A 59 1.74 -9.49 1.79
CA ARG A 59 2.14 -9.46 0.39
C ARG A 59 1.13 -10.26 -0.43
N PHE A 60 0.66 -9.65 -1.50
CA PHE A 60 -0.11 -10.32 -2.54
C PHE A 60 0.73 -10.28 -3.81
N ASP A 61 0.81 -11.41 -4.50
CA ASP A 61 1.41 -11.44 -5.84
C ASP A 61 0.37 -10.92 -6.86
N SER A 62 0.56 -11.18 -8.15
CA SER A 62 -0.25 -10.62 -9.26
C SER A 62 -1.75 -10.95 -9.24
N GLU A 63 -2.26 -11.64 -8.22
CA GLU A 63 -3.64 -12.09 -8.09
C GLU A 63 -4.58 -11.04 -7.49
N MET A 64 -4.09 -9.85 -7.09
CA MET A 64 -4.93 -8.79 -6.53
C MET A 64 -5.07 -7.59 -7.48
N PRO A 65 -6.05 -7.61 -8.41
CA PRO A 65 -6.27 -6.55 -9.41
C PRO A 65 -6.98 -5.31 -8.82
N ILE A 66 -6.73 -4.97 -7.56
CA ILE A 66 -7.44 -3.86 -6.89
C ILE A 66 -7.19 -2.54 -7.60
N PHE A 67 -5.97 -2.32 -8.10
CA PHE A 67 -5.63 -1.12 -8.86
C PHE A 67 -6.31 -1.11 -10.22
N ASP A 68 -6.35 -2.24 -10.95
CA ASP A 68 -7.06 -2.36 -12.22
C ASP A 68 -8.57 -2.10 -12.04
N GLN A 69 -9.18 -2.67 -11.00
CA GLN A 69 -10.61 -2.47 -10.69
C GLN A 69 -10.93 -1.02 -10.34
N VAL A 70 -10.04 -0.34 -9.60
CA VAL A 70 -10.21 1.07 -9.26
C VAL A 70 -10.04 1.94 -10.50
N GLU A 71 -9.07 1.65 -11.36
CA GLU A 71 -8.92 2.33 -12.65
C GLU A 71 -10.18 2.21 -13.51
N ASP A 72 -10.73 1.00 -13.65
CA ASP A 72 -11.98 0.75 -14.37
C ASP A 72 -13.16 1.54 -13.78
N LEU A 73 -13.26 1.58 -12.45
CA LEU A 73 -14.33 2.31 -11.77
C LEU A 73 -14.22 3.82 -11.98
N VAL A 74 -13.00 4.37 -11.99
CA VAL A 74 -12.75 5.80 -12.26
C VAL A 74 -12.95 6.12 -13.75
N ALA A 75 -12.54 5.23 -14.65
CA ALA A 75 -12.69 5.41 -16.09
C ALA A 75 -14.17 5.42 -16.54
N ASN A 76 -15.00 4.58 -15.93
CA ASN A 76 -16.44 4.49 -16.22
C ASN A 76 -17.30 5.61 -15.60
N GLN A 77 -16.69 6.54 -14.85
CA GLN A 77 -17.36 7.73 -14.30
C GLN A 77 -17.17 9.00 -15.16
N ARG A 78 -16.55 8.89 -16.34
CA ARG A 78 -16.38 9.99 -17.31
C ARG A 78 -17.39 9.96 -18.44
#